data_AF-A0A3M6XIQ7-F1
#
_entry.id   AF-A0A3M6XIQ7-F1
#
_cell.length_a   1.000
_cell.length_b   1.000
_cell.length_c   1.000
_cell.angle_alpha   90.00
_cell.angle_beta   90.00
_cell.angle_gamma   90.00
#
_symmetry.space_group_name_H-M   'P 1'
#
loop_
_entity.id
_entity.type
_entity.pdbx_description
1 polymer ?
#
loop_
_entity_poly.entity_id
_entity_poly.type
_entity_poly.pdbx_seq_one_letter_code
_entity_poly.pdbx_strand_id
1 'polypeptide(L)'
;MNISAPVSNQLTSVSFTHLTSTDIHALSARRITSSTTLDTLLNPIPGGLYTPELGQFGDNACATCGLKNPQCPGHCGHIEMPVPCYHPTFLDQVLRLVRASCVYCYRLKMGRVAVHRFGAKLRLVECGLVQELRELDEITASSATAKDIAAESGSEDEESGEEGDAEAKGLIDQRERFVKSAIARARKEDRLSTQKTEATTNARRAIISEFMGNITKGKKCNNCKGINHSYRKDRFVKIFRKPLSEKDRYAMIQSGHKAKDPIIELRKKQRAERSRKRKRDEKDEGIVADIVGEEEEEPEEEEGDDVNMDEESEGEVEIAGGDMVADAAGEATKKKTAKDQEEYLNPSRIHAQLTALFEREQPILSAVYGHNRQSNKAAAPLTPDMFFLKDILVPPNRYRPEARTGSNEIAEAQENTLYKNILTACDTLNTIQRELSGKESRDSRYRVRTYGDFETTWITLQDAVNSLIDRDRNPVQGAAAKRNPEGIKQKLEKKEGMFRKYMMGKRVNFAARTVISPDPNIETNEIGVPPVFAVKLTYPEPVTSWNVEELQEAVRNGPFVWPGAVAIE
;
A
#
# COMPACT_ATOMS: atom_id res chain seq x y z
N MET A 1 26.36 15.52 -19.98
CA MET A 1 26.86 16.07 -18.70
C MET A 1 27.70 17.26 -19.10
N ASN A 2 27.33 18.46 -18.67
CA ASN A 2 28.08 19.66 -19.00
C ASN A 2 28.90 20.06 -17.76
N ILE A 3 30.22 20.16 -17.90
CA ILE A 3 31.14 20.52 -16.81
C ILE A 3 30.96 21.96 -16.33
N SER A 4 30.39 22.85 -17.15
CA SER A 4 30.12 24.24 -16.77
C SER A 4 28.88 24.40 -15.88
N ALA A 5 28.05 23.37 -15.77
CA ALA A 5 26.82 23.36 -14.98
C ALA A 5 26.96 22.44 -13.75
N PRO A 6 27.60 22.90 -12.66
CA PRO A 6 27.76 22.11 -11.45
C PRO A 6 26.41 21.92 -10.73
N VAL A 7 26.21 20.73 -10.15
CA VAL A 7 25.03 20.44 -9.31
C VAL A 7 25.49 20.42 -7.85
N SER A 8 25.02 21.39 -7.04
CA SER A 8 25.42 21.52 -5.63
C SER A 8 24.78 20.49 -4.71
N ASN A 9 23.57 20.03 -5.05
CA ASN A 9 22.78 19.16 -4.20
C ASN A 9 22.92 17.70 -4.63
N GLN A 10 23.33 16.83 -3.71
CA GLN A 10 23.48 15.41 -3.95
C GLN A 10 22.51 14.58 -3.08
N LEU A 11 21.94 13.55 -3.69
CA LEU A 11 21.10 12.56 -2.99
C LEU A 11 21.98 11.68 -2.08
N THR A 12 21.75 11.74 -0.77
CA THR A 12 22.53 10.97 0.24
C THR A 12 21.87 9.64 0.59
N SER A 13 20.54 9.58 0.67
CA SER A 13 19.80 8.38 1.05
C SER A 13 18.40 8.37 0.43
N VAL A 14 17.81 7.17 0.36
CA VAL A 14 16.45 6.95 -0.14
C VAL A 14 15.67 6.16 0.91
N SER A 15 14.52 6.69 1.31
CA SER A 15 13.59 6.03 2.23
C SER A 15 12.39 5.48 1.48
N PHE A 16 12.02 4.23 1.76
CA PHE A 16 10.83 3.61 1.21
C PHE A 16 9.66 3.78 2.17
N THR A 17 8.57 4.37 1.68
CA THR A 17 7.29 4.54 2.38
C THR A 17 6.15 4.17 1.45
N HIS A 18 4.93 4.11 1.98
CA HIS A 18 3.71 4.01 1.19
C HIS A 18 3.16 5.42 0.96
N LEU A 19 2.48 5.63 -0.16
CA LEU A 19 1.70 6.84 -0.42
C LEU A 19 0.35 6.70 0.29
N THR A 20 -0.01 7.67 1.11
CA THR A 20 -1.38 7.75 1.65
C THR A 20 -2.32 8.37 0.61
N SER A 21 -3.63 8.27 0.83
CA SER A 21 -4.62 8.96 -0.02
C SER A 21 -4.38 10.47 -0.06
N THR A 22 -4.03 11.07 1.08
CA THR A 22 -3.72 12.50 1.18
C THR A 22 -2.49 12.86 0.34
N ASP A 23 -1.46 12.02 0.35
CA ASP A 23 -0.26 12.23 -0.46
C ASP A 23 -0.59 12.13 -1.95
N ILE A 24 -1.40 11.13 -2.35
CA ILE A 24 -1.83 10.96 -3.75
C ILE A 24 -2.61 12.18 -4.25
N HIS A 25 -3.52 12.71 -3.43
CA HIS A 25 -4.30 13.89 -3.78
C HIS A 25 -3.41 15.13 -3.91
N ALA A 26 -2.42 15.29 -3.02
CA ALA A 26 -1.45 16.40 -3.09
C ALA A 26 -0.52 16.32 -4.31
N LEU A 27 -0.15 15.11 -4.76
CA LEU A 27 0.67 14.91 -5.97
C LEU A 27 -0.13 15.01 -7.27
N SER A 28 -1.43 14.80 -7.22
CA SER A 28 -2.27 14.69 -8.41
C SER A 28 -2.70 16.07 -8.92
N ALA A 29 -2.53 16.30 -10.22
CA ALA A 29 -3.08 17.48 -10.89
C ALA A 29 -4.60 17.35 -11.17
N ARG A 30 -5.11 16.14 -11.42
CA ARG A 30 -6.52 15.92 -11.74
C ARG A 30 -7.05 14.54 -11.33
N ARG A 31 -8.30 14.50 -10.87
CA ARG A 31 -9.10 13.28 -10.74
C ARG A 31 -9.62 12.81 -12.11
N ILE A 32 -9.34 11.55 -12.45
CA ILE A 32 -9.80 10.92 -13.69
C ILE A 32 -11.14 10.25 -13.43
N THR A 33 -12.15 10.64 -14.20
CA THR A 33 -13.53 10.16 -14.03
C THR A 33 -14.01 9.37 -15.23
N SER A 34 -13.60 9.73 -16.45
CA SER A 34 -14.09 9.08 -17.66
C SER A 34 -13.20 7.93 -18.12
N SER A 35 -13.82 6.79 -18.44
CA SER A 35 -13.16 5.67 -19.11
C SER A 35 -12.89 5.94 -20.60
N THR A 36 -13.60 6.90 -21.22
CA THR A 36 -13.33 7.33 -22.59
C THR A 36 -12.16 8.31 -22.62
N THR A 37 -11.25 8.07 -23.55
CA THR A 37 -9.94 8.75 -23.67
C THR A 37 -9.97 9.82 -24.74
N LEU A 38 -10.45 9.46 -25.93
CA LEU A 38 -10.47 10.27 -27.13
C LEU A 38 -11.91 10.38 -27.65
N ASP A 39 -12.24 11.56 -28.15
CA ASP A 39 -13.47 11.80 -28.90
C ASP A 39 -13.32 11.29 -30.36
N THR A 40 -14.41 11.28 -31.11
CA THR A 40 -14.51 11.02 -32.55
C THR A 40 -13.50 11.80 -33.40
N LEU A 41 -13.12 13.01 -32.97
CA LEU A 41 -12.10 13.84 -33.61
C LEU A 41 -10.66 13.57 -33.11
N LEU A 42 -10.44 12.51 -32.33
CA LEU A 42 -9.16 12.15 -31.70
C LEU A 42 -8.61 13.21 -30.72
N ASN A 43 -9.47 14.11 -30.24
CA ASN A 43 -9.12 15.05 -29.18
C ASN A 43 -9.27 14.39 -27.80
N PRO A 44 -8.40 14.69 -26.84
CA PRO A 44 -8.52 14.16 -25.48
C PRO A 44 -9.75 14.74 -24.78
N ILE A 45 -10.56 13.86 -24.18
CA ILE A 45 -11.75 14.26 -23.43
C ILE A 45 -11.31 14.79 -22.04
N PRO A 46 -11.87 15.92 -21.55
CA PRO A 46 -11.65 16.39 -20.19
C PRO A 46 -12.00 15.30 -19.16
N GLY A 47 -11.09 15.05 -18.21
CA GLY A 47 -11.28 14.01 -17.20
C GLY A 47 -11.06 12.57 -17.69
N GLY A 48 -10.64 12.36 -18.94
CA GLY A 48 -10.16 11.07 -19.47
C GLY A 48 -8.67 10.83 -19.19
N LEU A 49 -8.16 9.64 -19.54
CA LEU A 49 -6.77 9.25 -19.24
C LEU A 49 -5.68 10.04 -19.97
N TYR A 50 -6.03 10.80 -21.02
CA TYR A 50 -5.14 11.69 -21.78
C TYR A 50 -5.50 13.17 -21.64
N THR A 51 -6.16 13.56 -20.54
CA THR A 51 -6.41 14.99 -20.24
C THR A 51 -5.11 15.83 -20.40
N PRO A 52 -5.19 17.05 -20.96
CA PRO A 52 -4.03 17.94 -21.15
C PRO A 52 -3.36 18.38 -19.84
N GLU A 53 -4.02 18.19 -18.69
CA GLU A 53 -3.47 18.48 -17.36
C GLU A 53 -2.37 17.47 -16.96
N LEU A 54 -2.43 16.23 -17.45
CA LEU A 54 -1.41 15.20 -17.15
C LEU A 54 -0.13 15.35 -17.98
N GLY A 55 -0.09 16.33 -18.87
CA GLY A 55 1.01 16.62 -19.78
C GLY A 55 0.53 16.87 -21.20
N GLN A 56 1.44 17.35 -22.05
CA GLN A 56 1.15 17.53 -23.48
C GLN A 56 0.66 16.22 -24.12
N PHE A 57 -0.39 16.36 -24.92
CA PHE A 57 -0.91 15.33 -25.82
C PHE A 57 -1.00 15.91 -27.24
N GLY A 58 -0.48 15.18 -28.24
CA GLY A 58 -0.37 15.71 -29.61
C GLY A 58 0.46 17.00 -29.66
N ASP A 59 -0.08 18.03 -30.32
CA ASP A 59 0.56 19.35 -30.45
C ASP A 59 0.14 20.37 -29.38
N ASN A 60 -0.83 19.99 -28.53
CA ASN A 60 -1.38 20.86 -27.49
C ASN A 60 -0.41 20.98 -26.31
N ALA A 61 -0.20 22.19 -25.82
CA ALA A 61 0.61 22.41 -24.62
C ALA A 61 -0.08 21.82 -23.37
N CYS A 62 0.71 21.51 -22.34
CA CYS A 62 0.17 21.04 -21.07
C CYS A 62 -0.64 22.15 -20.38
N ALA A 63 -1.82 21.83 -19.87
CA ALA A 63 -2.67 22.79 -19.15
C ALA A 63 -2.08 23.19 -17.78
N THR A 64 -1.30 22.31 -17.13
CA THR A 64 -0.77 22.54 -15.79
C THR A 64 0.56 23.30 -15.79
N CYS A 65 1.51 22.97 -16.69
CA CYS A 65 2.80 23.68 -16.75
C CYS A 65 2.92 24.66 -17.93
N GLY A 66 2.01 24.65 -18.90
CA GLY A 66 2.11 25.48 -20.11
C GLY A 66 3.26 25.10 -21.07
N LEU A 67 4.08 24.12 -20.71
CA LEU A 67 5.24 23.69 -21.48
C LEU A 67 4.87 22.65 -22.54
N LYS A 68 5.68 22.62 -23.60
CA LYS A 68 5.65 21.56 -24.63
C LYS A 68 6.71 20.48 -24.34
N ASN A 69 6.58 19.31 -24.96
CA ASN A 69 7.57 18.26 -25.00
C ASN A 69 8.74 18.73 -25.88
N PRO A 70 10.01 18.56 -25.46
CA PRO A 70 10.49 17.71 -24.36
C PRO A 70 10.58 18.36 -22.96
N GLN A 71 10.28 19.66 -22.82
CA GLN A 71 10.46 20.42 -21.57
C GLN A 71 9.42 20.10 -20.49
N CYS A 72 8.21 19.70 -20.88
CA CYS A 72 7.16 19.29 -19.95
C CYS A 72 7.60 18.03 -19.14
N PRO A 73 7.65 18.11 -17.79
CA PRO A 73 7.95 16.93 -16.96
C PRO A 73 6.79 15.93 -16.95
N GLY A 74 5.57 16.41 -17.15
CA GLY A 74 4.32 15.66 -17.00
C GLY A 74 3.83 15.65 -15.55
N HIS A 75 2.51 15.58 -15.36
CA HIS A 75 1.88 15.63 -14.04
C HIS A 75 1.06 14.35 -13.79
N CYS A 76 1.05 13.89 -12.55
CA CYS A 76 0.32 12.68 -12.16
C CYS A 76 -1.17 12.99 -12.01
N GLY A 77 -2.00 11.97 -12.22
CA GLY A 77 -3.43 12.01 -11.89
C GLY A 77 -3.76 10.97 -10.83
N HIS A 78 -5.01 10.95 -10.39
CA HIS A 78 -5.51 9.86 -9.55
C HIS A 78 -6.89 9.38 -9.99
N ILE A 79 -7.18 8.12 -9.69
CA ILE A 79 -8.50 7.50 -9.79
C ILE A 79 -8.93 7.21 -8.35
N GLU A 80 -10.01 7.85 -7.92
CA GLU A 80 -10.65 7.59 -6.63
C GLU A 80 -11.60 6.40 -6.78
N MET A 81 -11.35 5.33 -6.02
CA MET A 81 -12.25 4.18 -6.01
C MET A 81 -13.33 4.37 -4.95
N PRO A 82 -14.61 4.09 -5.26
CA PRO A 82 -15.71 4.23 -4.31
C PRO A 82 -15.62 3.27 -3.11
N VAL A 83 -14.88 2.17 -3.28
CA VAL A 83 -14.67 1.14 -2.25
C VAL A 83 -13.18 0.80 -2.14
N PRO A 84 -12.68 0.48 -0.93
CA PRO A 84 -11.29 0.07 -0.77
C PRO A 84 -11.06 -1.31 -1.39
N CYS A 85 -9.94 -1.47 -2.08
CA CYS A 85 -9.44 -2.74 -2.58
C CYS A 85 -8.21 -3.18 -1.78
N TYR A 86 -7.91 -4.48 -1.75
CA TYR A 86 -6.67 -4.96 -1.17
C TYR A 86 -5.49 -4.63 -2.07
N HIS A 87 -4.36 -4.28 -1.47
CA HIS A 87 -3.10 -4.22 -2.20
C HIS A 87 -2.62 -5.66 -2.50
N PRO A 88 -2.45 -6.06 -3.78
CA PRO A 88 -2.15 -7.44 -4.14
C PRO A 88 -0.87 -7.97 -3.47
N THR A 89 0.20 -7.17 -3.41
CA THR A 89 1.48 -7.62 -2.83
C THR A 89 1.40 -7.92 -1.33
N PHE A 90 0.46 -7.29 -0.60
CA PHE A 90 0.39 -7.39 0.86
C PHE A 90 -0.76 -8.27 1.36
N LEU A 91 -1.59 -8.83 0.49
CA LEU A 91 -2.74 -9.64 0.90
C LEU A 91 -2.36 -10.84 1.79
N ASP A 92 -1.19 -11.44 1.58
CA ASP A 92 -0.70 -12.52 2.45
C ASP A 92 -0.43 -12.05 3.88
N GLN A 93 0.05 -10.82 4.03
CA GLN A 93 0.25 -10.20 5.34
C GLN A 93 -1.10 -9.82 5.96
N VAL A 94 -2.04 -9.29 5.17
CA VAL A 94 -3.42 -9.03 5.61
C VAL A 94 -4.06 -10.31 6.15
N LEU A 95 -4.01 -11.41 5.40
CA LEU A 95 -4.57 -12.69 5.84
C LEU A 95 -3.89 -13.18 7.14
N ARG A 96 -2.57 -13.00 7.26
CA ARG A 96 -1.83 -13.34 8.46
C ARG A 96 -2.29 -12.51 9.68
N LEU A 97 -2.48 -11.21 9.51
CA LEU A 97 -2.97 -10.28 10.55
C LEU A 97 -4.45 -10.53 10.89
N VAL A 98 -5.29 -10.86 9.93
CA VAL A 98 -6.70 -11.21 10.20
C VAL A 98 -6.77 -12.50 11.00
N ARG A 99 -6.00 -13.52 10.60
CA ARG A 99 -5.87 -14.78 11.37
C ARG A 99 -5.28 -14.55 12.77
N ALA A 100 -4.44 -13.54 12.93
CA ALA A 100 -3.81 -13.12 14.19
C ALA A 100 -4.77 -12.43 15.15
N SER A 101 -5.69 -11.64 14.58
CA SER A 101 -6.58 -10.78 15.33
C SER A 101 -7.71 -11.59 15.97
N CYS A 102 -8.07 -11.22 17.18
CA CYS A 102 -9.26 -11.73 17.82
C CYS A 102 -10.48 -10.90 17.42
N VAL A 103 -11.56 -11.57 17.01
CA VAL A 103 -12.81 -10.91 16.55
C VAL A 103 -13.54 -10.19 17.69
N TYR A 104 -13.31 -10.60 18.94
CA TYR A 104 -14.02 -10.08 20.12
C TYR A 104 -13.27 -8.91 20.77
N CYS A 105 -11.96 -9.09 21.02
CA CYS A 105 -11.17 -8.09 21.75
C CYS A 105 -10.30 -7.22 20.83
N TYR A 106 -10.29 -7.45 19.52
CA TYR A 106 -9.46 -6.75 18.53
C TYR A 106 -7.98 -6.62 18.90
N ARG A 107 -7.47 -7.51 19.77
CA ARG A 107 -6.04 -7.66 20.05
C ARG A 107 -5.47 -8.85 19.31
N LEU A 108 -4.16 -8.99 19.32
CA LEU A 108 -3.52 -10.23 18.89
C LEU A 108 -3.97 -11.39 19.81
N LYS A 109 -4.18 -12.58 19.23
CA LYS A 109 -4.53 -13.79 19.98
C LYS A 109 -3.43 -14.21 20.97
N MET A 110 -2.18 -13.88 20.65
CA MET A 110 -1.04 -14.11 21.51
C MET A 110 -1.15 -13.29 22.80
N GLY A 111 -0.69 -13.86 23.92
CA GLY A 111 -0.74 -13.19 25.22
C GLY A 111 0.10 -11.91 25.25
N ARG A 112 -0.36 -10.91 26.01
CA ARG A 112 0.29 -9.58 26.10
C ARG A 112 1.77 -9.66 26.48
N VAL A 113 2.11 -10.54 27.42
CA VAL A 113 3.49 -10.75 27.87
C VAL A 113 4.41 -11.22 26.74
N ALA A 114 3.91 -12.09 25.87
CA ALA A 114 4.69 -12.59 24.73
C ALA A 114 4.81 -11.53 23.62
N VAL A 115 3.74 -10.78 23.34
CA VAL A 115 3.77 -9.66 22.39
C VAL A 115 4.77 -8.58 22.84
N HIS A 116 4.75 -8.21 24.13
CA HIS A 116 5.68 -7.25 24.70
C HIS A 116 7.13 -7.71 24.59
N ARG A 117 7.41 -9.00 24.80
CA ARG A 117 8.75 -9.59 24.60
C ARG A 117 9.29 -9.28 23.20
N PHE A 118 8.51 -9.55 22.15
CA PHE A 118 8.92 -9.28 20.78
C PHE A 118 9.09 -7.77 20.50
N GLY A 119 8.23 -6.93 21.08
CA GLY A 119 8.34 -5.47 20.97
C GLY A 119 9.63 -4.94 21.60
N ALA A 120 9.99 -5.45 22.78
CA ALA A 120 11.23 -5.13 23.47
C ALA A 120 12.47 -5.57 22.67
N LYS A 121 12.47 -6.79 22.13
CA LYS A 121 13.55 -7.30 21.26
C LYS A 121 13.76 -6.41 20.04
N LEU A 122 12.69 -6.03 19.35
CA LEU A 122 12.80 -5.19 18.15
C LEU A 122 13.37 -3.80 18.46
N ARG A 123 12.98 -3.19 19.58
CA ARG A 123 13.54 -1.90 20.03
C ARG A 123 15.04 -1.95 20.32
N LEU A 124 15.52 -3.05 20.93
CA LEU A 124 16.95 -3.25 21.18
C LEU A 124 17.75 -3.44 19.88
N VAL A 125 17.21 -4.19 18.92
CA VAL A 125 17.85 -4.41 17.62
C VAL A 125 17.92 -3.11 16.80
N GLU A 126 16.92 -2.24 16.91
CA GLU A 126 16.95 -0.91 16.29
C GLU A 126 18.06 -0.02 16.84
N CYS A 127 18.44 -0.22 18.10
CA CYS A 127 19.55 0.48 18.74
C CYS A 127 20.92 -0.18 18.49
N GLY A 128 20.95 -1.33 17.79
CA GLY A 128 22.18 -2.09 17.51
C GLY A 128 22.65 -2.99 18.67
N LEU A 129 21.82 -3.19 19.70
CA LEU A 129 22.17 -3.88 20.94
C LEU A 129 21.87 -5.38 20.86
N VAL A 130 22.80 -6.15 20.29
CA VAL A 130 22.65 -7.60 20.07
C VAL A 130 22.97 -8.42 21.33
N GLN A 131 23.84 -7.95 22.21
CA GLN A 131 24.21 -8.66 23.44
C GLN A 131 23.04 -8.64 24.44
N GLU A 132 22.45 -7.46 24.62
CA GLU A 132 21.31 -7.20 25.50
C GLU A 132 20.05 -7.94 25.06
N LEU A 133 19.98 -8.38 23.79
CA LEU A 133 18.92 -9.25 23.30
C LEU A 133 18.95 -10.63 23.97
N ARG A 134 20.15 -11.17 24.22
CA ARG A 134 20.33 -12.46 24.91
C ARG A 134 19.97 -12.33 26.39
N GLU A 135 20.43 -11.26 27.04
CA GLU A 135 20.09 -10.93 28.42
C GLU A 135 18.56 -10.81 28.62
N LEU A 136 17.86 -10.20 27.66
CA LEU A 136 16.40 -10.10 27.71
C LEU A 136 15.70 -11.47 27.62
N ASP A 137 16.28 -12.44 26.92
CA ASP A 137 15.78 -13.81 26.87
C ASP A 137 16.02 -14.56 28.17
N GLU A 138 17.14 -14.32 28.86
CA GLU A 138 17.45 -14.93 30.16
C GLU A 138 16.46 -14.50 31.26
N ILE A 139 16.03 -13.23 31.27
CA ILE A 139 14.98 -12.72 32.17
C ILE A 139 13.66 -13.51 32.00
N THR A 140 13.45 -14.10 30.81
CA THR A 140 12.27 -14.95 30.57
C THR A 140 12.44 -16.38 31.06
N ALA A 141 13.66 -16.91 31.04
CA ALA A 141 13.97 -18.26 31.52
C ALA A 141 13.94 -18.35 33.05
N SER A 142 14.46 -17.34 33.76
CA SER A 142 14.47 -17.31 35.23
C SER A 142 13.06 -17.20 35.84
N SER A 143 12.11 -16.61 35.11
CA SER A 143 10.69 -16.57 35.48
C SER A 143 9.96 -17.89 35.18
N ALA A 144 10.40 -18.65 34.17
CA ALA A 144 9.81 -19.94 33.83
C ALA A 144 10.23 -21.04 34.82
N THR A 145 11.48 -21.03 35.29
CA THR A 145 11.97 -21.97 36.32
C THR A 145 11.27 -21.84 37.67
N ALA A 146 10.64 -20.70 37.96
CA ALA A 146 9.80 -20.54 39.16
C ALA A 146 8.46 -21.29 39.07
N LYS A 147 7.99 -21.62 37.85
CA LYS A 147 6.76 -22.42 37.64
C LYS A 147 6.99 -23.92 37.74
N ASP A 148 8.17 -24.41 37.42
CA ASP A 148 8.47 -25.85 37.46
C ASP A 148 8.73 -26.39 38.88
N ILE A 149 8.98 -25.51 39.86
CA ILE A 149 9.12 -25.88 41.28
C ILE A 149 7.77 -25.86 42.02
N ALA A 150 6.75 -25.16 41.49
CA ALA A 150 5.41 -25.08 42.12
C ALA A 150 4.42 -26.16 41.63
N ALA A 151 4.77 -26.95 40.61
CA ALA A 151 3.89 -27.95 40.01
C ALA A 151 3.92 -29.33 40.72
N GLU A 152 4.69 -29.50 41.81
CA GLU A 152 4.76 -30.75 42.58
C GLU A 152 3.84 -30.83 43.81
N SER A 153 2.99 -29.84 44.05
CA SER A 153 1.93 -29.92 45.07
C SER A 153 0.58 -29.68 44.44
N GLY A 154 -0.15 -30.76 44.20
CA GLY A 154 -1.50 -30.73 43.64
C GLY A 154 -2.50 -30.08 44.58
N SER A 155 -3.21 -29.09 44.06
CA SER A 155 -4.60 -28.80 44.39
C SER A 155 -5.22 -28.07 43.21
N GLU A 156 -6.19 -28.72 42.57
CA GLU A 156 -7.16 -28.08 41.70
C GLU A 156 -7.90 -27.03 42.54
N ASP A 157 -7.86 -25.76 42.15
CA ASP A 157 -8.97 -24.85 42.45
C ASP A 157 -8.97 -23.60 41.56
N GLU A 158 -10.18 -23.27 41.15
CA GLU A 158 -10.60 -22.23 40.23
C GLU A 158 -10.68 -20.87 40.93
N GLU A 159 -9.60 -20.09 40.99
CA GLU A 159 -9.69 -18.65 41.31
C GLU A 159 -8.36 -17.93 40.96
N SER A 160 -8.09 -17.66 39.68
CA SER A 160 -6.83 -17.00 39.27
C SER A 160 -6.98 -16.04 38.09
N GLY A 161 -8.06 -15.26 38.09
CA GLY A 161 -8.27 -14.20 37.10
C GLY A 161 -7.42 -12.95 37.35
N GLU A 162 -7.24 -12.56 38.62
CA GLU A 162 -6.68 -11.24 38.98
C GLU A 162 -5.19 -11.30 39.37
N GLU A 163 -4.74 -12.34 40.06
CA GLU A 163 -3.32 -12.47 40.47
C GLU A 163 -2.38 -12.67 39.28
N GLY A 164 -2.78 -13.45 38.27
CA GLY A 164 -1.98 -13.69 37.07
C GLY A 164 -1.79 -12.45 36.18
N ASP A 165 -2.74 -11.52 36.20
CA ASP A 165 -2.64 -10.26 35.43
C ASP A 165 -1.72 -9.24 36.13
N ALA A 166 -1.66 -9.25 37.46
CA ALA A 166 -0.73 -8.44 38.24
C ALA A 166 0.73 -8.89 38.04
N GLU A 167 1.00 -10.20 38.08
CA GLU A 167 2.32 -10.77 37.78
C GLU A 167 2.75 -10.50 36.33
N ALA A 168 1.83 -10.66 35.37
CA ALA A 168 2.08 -10.36 33.96
C ALA A 168 2.47 -8.88 33.76
N LYS A 169 1.83 -7.96 34.47
CA LYS A 169 2.15 -6.53 34.44
C LYS A 169 3.51 -6.23 35.09
N GLY A 170 3.82 -6.87 36.22
CA GLY A 170 5.12 -6.76 36.87
C GLY A 170 6.28 -7.19 35.95
N LEU A 171 6.10 -8.30 35.22
CA LEU A 171 7.08 -8.79 34.26
C LEU A 171 7.26 -7.85 33.05
N ILE A 172 6.17 -7.27 32.56
CA ILE A 172 6.20 -6.27 31.48
C ILE A 172 7.00 -5.05 31.93
N ASP A 173 6.71 -4.52 33.14
CA ASP A 173 7.39 -3.35 33.69
C ASP A 173 8.88 -3.61 33.93
N GLN A 174 9.25 -4.81 34.41
CA GLN A 174 10.65 -5.20 34.58
C GLN A 174 11.40 -5.19 33.26
N ARG A 175 10.82 -5.75 32.19
CA ARG A 175 11.41 -5.74 30.84
C ARG A 175 11.52 -4.33 30.29
N GLU A 176 10.52 -3.47 30.52
CA GLU A 176 10.61 -2.07 30.09
C GLU A 176 11.71 -1.31 30.79
N ARG A 177 11.86 -1.52 32.11
CA ARG A 177 12.96 -0.90 32.88
C ARG A 177 14.31 -1.37 32.36
N PHE A 178 14.46 -2.66 32.05
CA PHE A 178 15.68 -3.21 31.45
C PHE A 178 15.99 -2.61 30.08
N VAL A 179 15.00 -2.54 29.18
CA VAL A 179 15.21 -1.94 27.85
C VAL A 179 15.59 -0.46 27.97
N LYS A 180 14.91 0.30 28.85
CA LYS A 180 15.22 1.72 29.09
C LYS A 180 16.63 1.90 29.67
N SER A 181 17.03 1.06 30.63
CA SER A 181 18.38 1.13 31.23
C SER A 181 19.47 0.70 30.25
N ALA A 182 19.23 -0.32 29.42
CA ALA A 182 20.13 -0.75 28.37
C ALA A 182 20.36 0.35 27.33
N ILE A 183 19.29 1.00 26.86
CA ILE A 183 19.40 2.13 25.91
C ILE A 183 20.12 3.32 26.56
N ALA A 184 19.82 3.65 27.82
CA ALA A 184 20.48 4.74 28.53
C ALA A 184 21.99 4.49 28.72
N ARG A 185 22.37 3.25 29.05
CA ARG A 185 23.77 2.81 29.18
C ARG A 185 24.50 2.87 27.84
N ALA A 186 23.90 2.33 26.78
CA ALA A 186 24.43 2.40 25.43
C ALA A 186 24.62 3.85 24.93
N ARG A 187 23.68 4.75 25.29
CA ARG A 187 23.79 6.18 24.99
C ARG A 187 24.93 6.86 25.75
N LYS A 188 25.20 6.45 27.00
CA LYS A 188 26.32 6.98 27.79
C LYS A 188 27.68 6.53 27.24
N GLU A 189 27.73 5.31 26.70
CA GLU A 189 28.95 4.69 26.17
C GLU A 189 29.15 4.93 24.66
N ASP A 190 28.30 5.76 24.04
CA ASP A 190 28.28 6.05 22.59
C ASP A 190 28.25 4.81 21.69
N ARG A 191 27.68 3.71 22.20
CA ARG A 191 27.50 2.44 21.46
C ARG A 191 26.23 2.42 20.61
N LEU A 192 25.45 3.50 20.63
CA LEU A 192 24.18 3.59 19.93
C LEU A 192 24.43 3.80 18.43
N SER A 193 24.34 2.73 17.65
CA SER A 193 24.47 2.83 16.20
C SER A 193 23.12 2.75 15.52
N THR A 194 22.78 3.79 14.75
CA THR A 194 21.66 3.77 13.81
C THR A 194 22.04 3.14 12.47
N GLN A 195 23.33 2.78 12.28
CA GLN A 195 23.78 2.14 11.05
C GLN A 195 23.34 0.68 11.00
N LYS A 196 22.81 0.28 9.85
CA LYS A 196 22.31 -1.07 9.62
C LYS A 196 23.48 -1.99 9.31
N THR A 197 23.94 -2.73 10.33
CA THR A 197 24.91 -3.80 10.15
C THR A 197 24.19 -5.08 9.71
N GLU A 198 24.90 -5.96 9.00
CA GLU A 198 24.32 -7.22 8.55
C GLU A 198 23.80 -8.06 9.74
N ALA A 199 24.55 -8.07 10.85
CA ALA A 199 24.16 -8.75 12.09
C ALA A 199 22.82 -8.26 12.66
N THR A 200 22.59 -6.95 12.73
CA THR A 200 21.32 -6.39 13.24
C THR A 200 20.17 -6.66 12.27
N THR A 201 20.41 -6.63 10.96
CA THR A 201 19.36 -6.95 9.98
C THR A 201 18.96 -8.43 10.00
N ASN A 202 19.92 -9.34 10.17
CA ASN A 202 19.66 -10.78 10.28
C ASN A 202 18.94 -11.11 11.59
N ALA A 203 19.37 -10.54 12.73
CA ALA A 203 18.66 -10.68 14.00
C ALA A 203 17.21 -10.18 13.90
N ARG A 204 17.00 -9.01 13.28
CA ARG A 204 15.66 -8.45 13.06
C ARG A 204 14.78 -9.36 12.22
N ARG A 205 15.29 -9.88 11.10
CA ARG A 205 14.55 -10.81 10.23
C ARG A 205 14.15 -12.08 10.98
N ALA A 206 15.04 -12.64 11.79
CA ALA A 206 14.75 -13.81 12.61
C ALA A 206 13.61 -13.55 13.60
N ILE A 207 13.67 -12.42 14.33
CA ILE A 207 12.64 -12.03 15.31
C ILE A 207 11.28 -11.81 14.63
N ILE A 208 11.25 -11.12 13.49
CA ILE A 208 10.01 -10.88 12.73
C ILE A 208 9.44 -12.19 12.20
N SER A 209 10.29 -13.10 11.69
CA SER A 209 9.84 -14.40 11.20
C SER A 209 9.23 -15.25 12.33
N GLU A 210 9.89 -15.30 13.49
CA GLU A 210 9.40 -16.00 14.68
C GLU A 210 8.08 -15.41 15.18
N PHE A 211 8.00 -14.07 15.27
CA PHE A 211 6.80 -13.35 15.67
C PHE A 211 5.63 -13.66 14.72
N MET A 212 5.82 -13.48 13.42
CA MET A 212 4.80 -13.74 12.40
C MET A 212 4.33 -15.21 12.38
N GLY A 213 5.22 -16.16 12.69
CA GLY A 213 4.87 -17.57 12.85
C GLY A 213 4.01 -17.81 14.10
N ASN A 214 4.42 -17.28 15.25
CA ASN A 214 3.78 -17.53 16.55
C ASN A 214 2.40 -16.88 16.67
N ILE A 215 2.20 -15.71 16.08
CA ILE A 215 0.93 -14.99 16.11
C ILE A 215 -0.25 -15.82 15.54
N THR A 216 0.02 -16.64 14.52
CA THR A 216 -1.04 -17.39 13.83
C THR A 216 -1.46 -18.66 14.56
N LYS A 217 -0.66 -19.13 15.53
CA LYS A 217 -0.89 -20.36 16.27
C LYS A 217 -2.09 -20.22 17.22
N GLY A 218 -2.89 -21.28 17.31
CA GLY A 218 -4.04 -21.36 18.20
C GLY A 218 -5.30 -20.66 17.69
N LYS A 219 -6.47 -21.23 18.03
CA LYS A 219 -7.78 -20.63 17.75
C LYS A 219 -8.29 -19.77 18.91
N LYS A 220 -7.96 -20.17 20.15
CA LYS A 220 -8.31 -19.48 21.39
C LYS A 220 -7.44 -18.24 21.58
N CYS A 221 -8.03 -17.16 22.06
CA CYS A 221 -7.34 -15.94 22.43
C CYS A 221 -6.81 -16.06 23.86
N ASN A 222 -5.53 -15.79 24.08
CA ASN A 222 -4.95 -15.85 25.44
C ASN A 222 -5.34 -14.64 26.31
N ASN A 223 -5.99 -13.62 25.73
CA ASN A 223 -6.39 -12.40 26.45
C ASN A 223 -7.86 -12.43 26.87
N CYS A 224 -8.76 -12.88 25.99
CA CYS A 224 -10.19 -12.91 26.27
C CYS A 224 -10.78 -14.33 26.28
N LYS A 225 -9.95 -15.38 26.14
CA LYS A 225 -10.34 -16.80 26.06
C LYS A 225 -11.28 -17.20 24.90
N GLY A 226 -11.81 -16.24 24.15
CA GLY A 226 -12.68 -16.48 22.99
C GLY A 226 -12.02 -17.29 21.86
N ILE A 227 -12.79 -18.20 21.26
CA ILE A 227 -12.44 -19.03 20.11
C ILE A 227 -12.69 -18.25 18.82
N ASN A 228 -11.66 -18.10 17.99
CA ASN A 228 -11.75 -17.37 16.73
C ASN A 228 -12.05 -18.27 15.53
N HIS A 229 -12.64 -17.65 14.51
CA HIS A 229 -12.92 -18.26 13.22
C HIS A 229 -11.63 -18.58 12.44
N SER A 230 -11.71 -19.54 11.53
CA SER A 230 -10.63 -19.81 10.57
C SER A 230 -10.87 -19.02 9.29
N TYR A 231 -9.83 -18.36 8.79
CA TYR A 231 -9.88 -17.60 7.54
C TYR A 231 -9.16 -18.34 6.42
N ARG A 232 -9.75 -18.34 5.23
CA ARG A 232 -9.16 -18.88 3.99
C ARG A 232 -9.18 -17.78 2.94
N LYS A 233 -8.11 -17.65 2.15
CA LYS A 233 -8.14 -16.81 0.96
C LYS A 233 -8.47 -17.64 -0.27
N ASP A 234 -9.15 -17.03 -1.22
CA ASP A 234 -9.28 -17.52 -2.59
C ASP A 234 -8.54 -16.58 -3.53
N ARG A 235 -7.51 -17.13 -4.18
CA ARG A 235 -6.53 -16.40 -4.99
C ARG A 235 -6.02 -15.15 -4.25
N PHE A 236 -5.99 -14.01 -4.93
CA PHE A 236 -5.66 -12.70 -4.37
C PHE A 236 -6.84 -11.74 -4.41
N VAL A 237 -8.05 -12.28 -4.29
CA VAL A 237 -9.29 -11.53 -4.54
C VAL A 237 -10.21 -11.59 -3.34
N LYS A 238 -10.48 -12.80 -2.83
CA LYS A 238 -11.49 -13.01 -1.79
C LYS A 238 -10.88 -13.56 -0.52
N ILE A 239 -11.44 -13.16 0.62
CA ILE A 239 -11.16 -13.76 1.93
C ILE A 239 -12.48 -14.31 2.47
N PHE A 240 -12.47 -15.57 2.84
CA PHE A 240 -13.59 -16.30 3.41
C PHE A 240 -13.36 -16.57 4.89
N ARG A 241 -14.41 -16.40 5.69
CA ARG A 241 -14.50 -16.82 7.08
C ARG A 241 -15.28 -18.13 7.15
N LYS A 242 -14.64 -19.16 7.69
CA LYS A 242 -15.31 -20.42 8.01
C LYS A 242 -16.13 -20.25 9.28
N PRO A 243 -17.37 -20.76 9.34
CA PRO A 243 -18.14 -20.76 10.57
C PRO A 243 -17.42 -21.56 11.67
N LEU A 244 -17.70 -21.22 12.93
CA LEU A 244 -17.25 -22.03 14.06
C LEU A 244 -17.92 -23.42 14.00
N SER A 245 -17.22 -24.44 14.47
CA SER A 245 -17.84 -25.74 14.72
C SER A 245 -18.95 -25.57 15.76
N GLU A 246 -20.01 -26.38 15.68
CA GLU A 246 -21.13 -26.34 16.63
C GLU A 246 -20.66 -26.37 18.10
N LYS A 247 -19.68 -27.23 18.42
CA LYS A 247 -19.08 -27.31 19.78
C LYS A 247 -18.45 -25.99 20.22
N ASP A 248 -17.65 -25.39 19.33
CA ASP A 248 -16.98 -24.11 19.60
C ASP A 248 -18.03 -22.98 19.72
N ARG A 249 -19.09 -23.02 18.90
CA ARG A 249 -20.19 -22.04 18.96
C ARG A 249 -20.92 -22.10 20.30
N TYR A 250 -21.27 -23.30 20.79
CA TYR A 250 -21.91 -23.45 22.10
C TYR A 250 -21.00 -22.97 23.23
N ALA A 251 -19.70 -23.28 23.19
CA ALA A 251 -18.74 -22.78 24.17
C ALA A 251 -18.67 -21.24 24.19
N MET A 252 -18.76 -20.61 23.01
CA MET A 252 -18.76 -19.14 22.90
C MET A 252 -20.04 -18.51 23.45
N ILE A 253 -21.20 -19.13 23.22
CA ILE A 253 -22.48 -18.69 23.78
C ILE A 253 -22.46 -18.82 25.32
N GLN A 254 -21.95 -19.93 25.86
CA GLN A 254 -21.80 -20.14 27.30
C GLN A 254 -20.85 -19.11 27.94
N SER A 255 -19.76 -18.75 27.25
CA SER A 255 -18.83 -17.71 27.71
C SER A 255 -19.34 -16.27 27.53
N GLY A 256 -20.54 -16.07 26.98
CA GLY A 256 -21.14 -14.74 26.78
C GLY A 256 -20.44 -13.86 25.74
N HIS A 257 -19.56 -14.42 24.90
CA HIS A 257 -18.80 -13.65 23.92
C HIS A 257 -19.62 -13.38 22.65
N LYS A 258 -20.14 -12.15 22.52
CA LYS A 258 -20.79 -11.66 21.29
C LYS A 258 -19.79 -10.93 20.40
N ALA A 259 -19.69 -11.33 19.12
CA ALA A 259 -18.86 -10.65 18.14
C ALA A 259 -19.56 -9.38 17.68
N LYS A 260 -18.92 -8.22 17.83
CA LYS A 260 -19.44 -6.95 17.32
C LYS A 260 -19.00 -6.75 15.88
N ASP A 261 -19.84 -6.09 15.08
CA ASP A 261 -19.47 -5.77 13.71
C ASP A 261 -18.50 -4.58 13.67
N PRO A 262 -17.30 -4.76 13.09
CA PRO A 262 -16.24 -3.76 13.16
C PRO A 262 -16.57 -2.49 12.34
N ILE A 263 -17.42 -2.61 11.30
CA ILE A 263 -17.84 -1.46 10.48
C ILE A 263 -18.70 -0.49 11.30
N ILE A 264 -19.62 -1.00 12.12
CA ILE A 264 -20.50 -0.18 12.96
C ILE A 264 -19.66 0.55 14.00
N GLU A 265 -18.67 -0.11 14.61
CA GLU A 265 -17.78 0.52 15.57
C GLU A 265 -16.91 1.61 14.93
N LEU A 266 -16.38 1.36 13.72
CA LEU A 266 -15.60 2.34 12.98
C LEU A 266 -16.44 3.56 12.60
N ARG A 267 -17.66 3.38 12.08
CA ARG A 267 -18.58 4.48 11.73
C ARG A 267 -18.96 5.31 12.96
N LYS A 268 -19.28 4.66 14.09
CA LYS A 268 -19.56 5.35 15.36
C LYS A 268 -18.38 6.20 15.82
N LYS A 269 -17.15 5.68 15.71
CA LYS A 269 -15.92 6.43 16.02
C LYS A 269 -15.70 7.61 15.08
N GLN A 270 -15.84 7.42 13.76
CA GLN A 270 -15.68 8.50 12.78
C GLN A 270 -16.69 9.63 13.00
N ARG A 271 -17.95 9.30 13.31
CA ARG A 271 -18.98 10.30 13.67
C ARG A 271 -18.62 11.03 14.98
N ALA A 272 -18.11 10.31 15.98
CA ALA A 272 -17.63 10.90 17.22
C ALA A 272 -16.40 11.82 17.02
N GLU A 273 -15.48 11.47 16.11
CA GLU A 273 -14.34 12.32 15.76
C GLU A 273 -14.74 13.55 14.96
N ARG A 274 -15.61 13.41 13.96
CA ARG A 274 -16.15 14.55 13.19
C ARG A 274 -16.88 15.54 14.08
N SER A 275 -17.72 15.05 15.01
CA SER A 275 -18.40 15.90 15.99
C SER A 275 -17.43 16.56 16.97
N ARG A 276 -16.35 15.89 17.38
CA ARG A 276 -15.29 16.50 18.19
C ARG A 276 -14.51 17.57 17.43
N LYS A 277 -14.22 17.33 16.14
CA LYS A 277 -13.55 18.29 15.27
C LYS A 277 -14.42 19.54 15.10
N ARG A 278 -15.70 19.37 14.74
CA ARG A 278 -16.69 20.46 14.67
C ARG A 278 -16.76 21.27 15.97
N LYS A 279 -16.84 20.61 17.13
CA LYS A 279 -16.82 21.27 18.45
C LYS A 279 -15.52 22.00 18.78
N ARG A 280 -14.40 21.62 18.17
CA ARG A 280 -13.10 22.28 18.34
C ARG A 280 -13.04 23.51 17.46
N ASP A 281 -13.43 23.37 16.19
CA ASP A 281 -13.47 24.45 15.21
C ASP A 281 -14.45 25.57 15.68
N GLU A 282 -15.62 25.19 16.19
CA GLU A 282 -16.62 26.10 16.80
C GLU A 282 -16.12 26.83 18.07
N LYS A 283 -15.11 26.27 18.75
CA LYS A 283 -14.52 26.87 19.96
C LYS A 283 -13.35 27.80 19.65
N ASP A 284 -12.67 27.58 18.52
CA ASP A 284 -11.58 28.43 18.05
C ASP A 284 -12.14 29.69 17.33
N GLU A 285 -13.36 29.65 16.78
CA GLU A 285 -14.07 30.82 16.25
C GLU A 285 -14.70 31.73 17.34
N GLY A 286 -14.85 31.23 18.57
CA GLY A 286 -15.44 31.96 19.70
C GLY A 286 -14.55 33.02 20.37
N ILE A 287 -13.40 33.38 19.78
CA ILE A 287 -12.43 34.35 20.34
C ILE A 287 -12.33 35.65 19.52
N VAL A 288 -13.06 35.80 18.41
CA VAL A 288 -13.05 37.04 17.60
C VAL A 288 -14.44 37.66 17.52
N ALA A 289 -14.95 38.13 18.66
CA ALA A 289 -16.07 39.06 18.71
C ALA A 289 -15.51 40.49 18.85
N ASP A 290 -15.34 41.17 17.71
CA ASP A 290 -15.53 42.61 17.45
C ASP A 290 -14.63 43.05 16.28
N ILE A 291 -15.19 43.09 15.06
CA ILE A 291 -15.05 44.16 14.06
C ILE A 291 -15.84 43.78 12.78
N VAL A 292 -16.93 44.53 12.60
CA VAL A 292 -17.57 45.02 11.36
C VAL A 292 -17.29 44.30 10.03
N GLY A 293 -18.30 43.55 9.57
CA GLY A 293 -18.91 43.58 8.23
C GLY A 293 -18.04 43.47 6.97
N GLU A 294 -18.19 42.36 6.26
CA GLU A 294 -18.60 42.30 4.84
C GLU A 294 -19.00 40.85 4.50
N GLU A 295 -20.20 40.69 3.94
CA GLU A 295 -20.74 39.40 3.49
C GLU A 295 -20.06 39.03 2.16
N GLU A 296 -19.21 38.01 2.17
CA GLU A 296 -18.82 37.28 0.96
C GLU A 296 -19.47 35.89 1.01
N GLU A 297 -20.43 35.68 0.11
CA GLU A 297 -21.02 34.38 -0.19
C GLU A 297 -19.95 33.47 -0.81
N GLU A 298 -19.41 32.52 -0.04
CA GLU A 298 -18.69 31.38 -0.61
C GLU A 298 -19.68 30.32 -1.12
N PRO A 299 -19.41 29.69 -2.28
CA PRO A 299 -20.32 28.74 -2.91
C PRO A 299 -20.41 27.44 -2.11
N GLU A 300 -21.63 27.00 -1.84
CA GLU A 300 -21.94 25.66 -1.32
C GLU A 300 -21.38 24.60 -2.29
N GLU A 301 -20.27 23.96 -1.92
CA GLU A 301 -19.89 22.68 -2.51
C GLU A 301 -20.93 21.65 -2.06
N GLU A 302 -21.74 21.16 -3.01
CA GLU A 302 -22.64 20.01 -2.85
C GLU A 302 -21.82 18.74 -2.52
N GLU A 303 -21.36 18.61 -1.28
CA GLU A 303 -20.94 17.34 -0.72
C GLU A 303 -22.16 16.47 -0.50
N GLY A 304 -22.14 15.30 -1.14
CA GLY A 304 -23.21 14.31 -1.13
C GLY A 304 -23.77 14.05 0.27
N ASP A 305 -25.00 14.51 0.44
CA ASP A 305 -25.91 14.27 1.56
C ASP A 305 -25.91 12.79 1.96
N ASP A 306 -25.18 12.48 3.04
CA ASP A 306 -25.12 11.20 3.72
C ASP A 306 -26.37 11.15 4.60
N VAL A 307 -27.47 10.74 3.97
CA VAL A 307 -28.82 10.80 4.52
C VAL A 307 -28.87 10.09 5.87
N ASN A 308 -29.31 10.83 6.89
CA ASN A 308 -29.82 10.31 8.15
C ASN A 308 -30.75 9.12 7.87
N MET A 309 -30.33 7.93 8.25
CA MET A 309 -31.25 6.81 8.44
C MET A 309 -31.62 6.81 9.91
N ASP A 310 -32.90 7.07 10.18
CA ASP A 310 -33.48 7.17 11.51
C ASP A 310 -33.03 6.03 12.43
N GLU A 311 -32.58 6.43 13.63
CA GLU A 311 -32.01 5.60 14.71
C GLU A 311 -33.07 4.71 15.41
N GLU A 312 -34.23 4.46 14.80
CA GLU A 312 -35.34 3.70 15.41
C GLU A 312 -35.82 2.47 14.61
N SER A 313 -35.16 2.06 13.51
CA SER A 313 -35.58 0.86 12.76
C SER A 313 -34.52 -0.24 12.55
N GLU A 314 -33.29 -0.06 13.02
CA GLU A 314 -32.35 -1.19 13.15
C GLU A 314 -32.42 -1.75 14.58
N GLY A 315 -33.51 -2.49 14.84
CA GLY A 315 -33.51 -3.46 15.93
C GLY A 315 -32.27 -4.33 15.78
N GLU A 316 -31.54 -4.54 16.90
CA GLU A 316 -30.40 -5.43 16.97
C GLU A 316 -30.72 -6.70 16.17
N VAL A 317 -29.93 -7.01 15.12
CA VAL A 317 -30.03 -8.31 14.47
C VAL A 317 -29.47 -9.32 15.46
N GLU A 318 -30.35 -9.76 16.36
CA GLU A 318 -30.16 -10.90 17.22
C GLU A 318 -29.91 -12.11 16.33
N ILE A 319 -28.69 -12.63 16.35
CA ILE A 319 -28.45 -14.01 15.94
C ILE A 319 -28.94 -14.90 17.09
N ALA A 320 -30.26 -14.93 17.27
CA ALA A 320 -30.95 -15.85 18.16
C ALA A 320 -31.12 -17.18 17.42
N GLY A 321 -30.14 -18.07 17.62
CA GLY A 321 -30.40 -19.50 17.46
C GLY A 321 -31.29 -19.96 18.62
N GLY A 322 -32.56 -20.22 18.33
CA GLY A 322 -33.52 -20.72 19.30
C GLY A 322 -34.78 -21.23 18.61
N ASP A 323 -34.74 -22.47 18.16
CA ASP A 323 -35.88 -23.24 17.69
C ASP A 323 -36.71 -23.66 18.91
N MET A 324 -38.00 -23.29 18.98
CA MET A 324 -38.96 -23.87 19.93
C MET A 324 -40.33 -24.05 19.27
N VAL A 325 -40.61 -25.33 18.97
CA VAL A 325 -41.88 -26.08 19.01
C VAL A 325 -43.14 -25.47 18.38
N ALA A 326 -43.54 -26.04 17.24
CA ALA A 326 -44.95 -26.22 16.87
C ALA A 326 -45.14 -27.54 16.10
N ASP A 327 -46.17 -28.28 16.49
CA ASP A 327 -46.47 -29.66 16.18
C ASP A 327 -46.81 -29.99 14.70
N ALA A 328 -46.44 -31.22 14.35
CA ALA A 328 -47.07 -32.19 13.43
C ALA A 328 -47.82 -31.71 12.16
N ALA A 329 -47.22 -31.97 11.00
CA ALA A 329 -47.72 -32.90 9.96
C ALA A 329 -47.09 -32.58 8.58
N GLY A 330 -46.60 -33.60 7.86
CA GLY A 330 -46.39 -33.51 6.41
C GLY A 330 -44.97 -33.82 5.91
N GLU A 331 -44.78 -35.10 5.59
CA GLU A 331 -43.96 -35.64 4.49
C GLU A 331 -42.45 -35.34 4.40
N ALA A 332 -41.70 -36.36 4.80
CA ALA A 332 -40.29 -36.56 4.53
C ALA A 332 -39.99 -36.62 3.02
N THR A 333 -39.19 -35.67 2.52
CA THR A 333 -38.39 -35.87 1.30
C THR A 333 -37.00 -35.20 1.40
N LYS A 334 -35.98 -36.06 1.55
CA LYS A 334 -34.56 -35.91 1.16
C LYS A 334 -33.90 -34.52 1.30
N LYS A 335 -33.30 -34.24 2.47
CA LYS A 335 -32.17 -33.28 2.59
C LYS A 335 -30.83 -34.02 2.44
N LYS A 336 -30.22 -33.93 1.26
CA LYS A 336 -28.78 -34.19 1.07
C LYS A 336 -28.01 -32.90 1.40
N THR A 337 -27.24 -32.92 2.49
CA THR A 337 -26.00 -32.16 2.77
C THR A 337 -25.90 -30.71 2.23
N ALA A 338 -26.52 -29.75 2.92
CA ALA A 338 -26.09 -28.35 2.86
C ALA A 338 -24.81 -28.20 3.70
N LYS A 339 -23.66 -28.25 3.03
CA LYS A 339 -22.33 -28.08 3.62
C LYS A 339 -22.18 -26.63 4.11
N ASP A 340 -21.68 -26.43 5.33
CA ASP A 340 -21.36 -25.14 5.95
C ASP A 340 -20.93 -24.07 4.92
N GLN A 341 -21.79 -23.08 4.66
CA GLN A 341 -21.49 -22.03 3.69
C GLN A 341 -20.43 -21.08 4.26
N GLU A 342 -19.28 -20.96 3.58
CA GLU A 342 -18.21 -20.01 3.94
C GLU A 342 -18.69 -18.56 3.68
N GLU A 343 -18.51 -17.66 4.65
CA GLU A 343 -18.92 -16.26 4.52
C GLU A 343 -17.82 -15.43 3.85
N TYR A 344 -18.15 -14.66 2.82
CA TYR A 344 -17.23 -13.73 2.18
C TYR A 344 -17.05 -12.46 3.05
N LEU A 345 -15.80 -12.03 3.25
CA LEU A 345 -15.50 -10.78 3.95
C LEU A 345 -15.08 -9.69 2.97
N ASN A 346 -15.87 -8.63 2.97
CA ASN A 346 -15.58 -7.41 2.21
C ASN A 346 -14.31 -6.72 2.72
N PRO A 347 -13.51 -6.11 1.82
CA PRO A 347 -12.32 -5.34 2.18
C PRO A 347 -12.57 -4.27 3.24
N SER A 348 -13.72 -3.60 3.21
CA SER A 348 -14.11 -2.61 4.23
C SER A 348 -14.21 -3.21 5.63
N ARG A 349 -14.78 -4.41 5.77
CA ARG A 349 -14.90 -5.12 7.06
C ARG A 349 -13.53 -5.48 7.61
N ILE A 350 -12.63 -5.93 6.74
CA ILE A 350 -11.25 -6.26 7.12
C ILE A 350 -10.46 -5.00 7.48
N HIS A 351 -10.62 -3.92 6.73
CA HIS A 351 -10.00 -2.62 7.03
C HIS A 351 -10.41 -2.13 8.42
N ALA A 352 -11.70 -2.18 8.75
CA ALA A 352 -12.20 -1.80 10.07
C ALA A 352 -11.64 -2.69 11.19
N GLN A 353 -11.60 -4.02 10.98
CA GLN A 353 -11.03 -4.97 11.93
C GLN A 353 -9.53 -4.72 12.18
N LEU A 354 -8.77 -4.43 11.11
CA LEU A 354 -7.35 -4.12 11.23
C LEU A 354 -7.11 -2.74 11.85
N THR A 355 -7.99 -1.77 11.62
CA THR A 355 -7.90 -0.44 12.26
C THR A 355 -8.01 -0.57 13.78
N ALA A 356 -9.00 -1.33 14.27
CA ALA A 356 -9.15 -1.61 15.69
C ALA A 356 -7.93 -2.37 16.27
N LEU A 357 -7.31 -3.28 15.49
CA LEU A 357 -6.09 -3.98 15.89
C LEU A 357 -4.90 -3.03 16.01
N PHE A 358 -4.70 -2.15 15.04
CA PHE A 358 -3.59 -1.21 15.00
C PHE A 358 -3.68 -0.19 16.14
N GLU A 359 -4.88 0.29 16.47
CA GLU A 359 -5.11 1.16 17.63
C GLU A 359 -4.73 0.48 18.94
N ARG A 360 -5.09 -0.79 19.14
CA ARG A 360 -4.85 -1.51 20.40
C ARG A 360 -3.41 -2.01 20.56
N GLU A 361 -2.73 -2.36 19.48
CA GLU A 361 -1.40 -3.00 19.48
C GLU A 361 -0.32 -2.14 18.79
N GLN A 362 -0.44 -0.83 18.89
CA GLN A 362 0.45 0.13 18.24
C GLN A 362 1.95 -0.04 18.56
N PRO A 363 2.38 -0.37 19.81
CA PRO A 363 3.80 -0.47 20.14
C PRO A 363 4.56 -1.56 19.37
N ILE A 364 3.93 -2.70 19.13
CA ILE A 364 4.56 -3.81 18.39
C ILE A 364 4.46 -3.58 16.89
N LEU A 365 3.31 -3.12 16.40
CA LEU A 365 3.09 -2.91 14.97
C LEU A 365 3.95 -1.77 14.43
N SER A 366 4.17 -0.71 15.23
CA SER A 366 5.15 0.34 14.91
C SER A 366 6.59 -0.17 14.85
N ALA A 367 7.00 -1.11 15.72
CA ALA A 367 8.35 -1.71 15.66
C ALA A 367 8.54 -2.64 14.45
N VAL A 368 7.47 -3.32 14.02
CA VAL A 368 7.51 -4.22 12.86
C VAL A 368 7.51 -3.41 11.55
N TYR A 369 6.54 -2.51 11.38
CA TYR A 369 6.30 -1.81 10.11
C TYR A 369 6.87 -0.38 10.07
N GLY A 370 7.16 0.23 11.22
CA GLY A 370 7.53 1.66 11.35
C GLY A 370 9.02 1.92 11.57
N HIS A 371 9.91 1.07 11.07
CA HIS A 371 11.36 1.08 11.36
C HIS A 371 12.09 2.43 11.22
N ASN A 372 11.61 3.32 10.34
CA ASN A 372 12.19 4.66 10.15
C ASN A 372 11.38 5.78 10.83
N ARG A 373 10.20 5.49 11.39
CA ARG A 373 9.31 6.49 11.99
C ARG A 373 9.70 6.86 13.43
N GLN A 374 10.38 5.99 14.18
CA GLN A 374 10.76 6.31 15.56
C GLN A 374 11.80 7.44 15.69
N SER A 375 12.55 7.75 14.62
CA SER A 375 13.44 8.92 14.61
C SER A 375 12.67 10.24 14.60
N ASN A 376 11.45 10.26 14.05
CA ASN A 376 10.57 11.42 14.02
C ASN A 376 9.47 11.27 15.06
N LYS A 377 9.69 11.82 16.26
CA LYS A 377 8.69 11.84 17.35
C LYS A 377 7.35 12.51 16.98
N ALA A 378 7.30 13.25 15.87
CA ALA A 378 6.11 13.89 15.32
C ALA A 378 5.34 13.04 14.27
N ALA A 379 5.75 11.80 14.01
CA ALA A 379 5.11 10.97 12.99
C ALA A 379 3.69 10.52 13.43
N ALA A 380 2.72 10.68 12.53
CA ALA A 380 1.35 10.20 12.71
C ALA A 380 1.30 8.71 13.09
N PRO A 381 0.28 8.28 13.87
CA PRO A 381 0.09 6.87 14.22
C PRO A 381 0.06 6.00 12.95
N LEU A 382 0.56 4.77 13.08
CA LEU A 382 0.51 3.79 12.02
C LEU A 382 -0.94 3.38 11.77
N THR A 383 -1.40 3.50 10.53
CA THR A 383 -2.73 3.03 10.09
C THR A 383 -2.57 1.79 9.21
N PRO A 384 -3.61 0.93 9.12
CA PRO A 384 -3.61 -0.24 8.24
C PRO A 384 -3.77 0.12 6.76
N ASP A 385 -3.90 1.41 6.41
CA ASP A 385 -4.14 1.88 5.05
C ASP A 385 -3.07 1.44 4.06
N MET A 386 -1.85 1.15 4.50
CA MET A 386 -0.78 0.60 3.65
C MET A 386 -1.15 -0.70 2.92
N PHE A 387 -2.13 -1.44 3.44
CA PHE A 387 -2.58 -2.71 2.88
C PHE A 387 -3.76 -2.58 1.93
N PHE A 388 -4.35 -1.39 1.85
CA PHE A 388 -5.54 -1.12 1.08
C PHE A 388 -5.27 -0.01 0.07
N LEU A 389 -5.89 -0.12 -1.08
CA LEU A 389 -5.88 0.90 -2.12
C LEU A 389 -7.26 1.55 -2.10
N LYS A 390 -7.30 2.86 -1.87
CA LYS A 390 -8.50 3.70 -2.07
C LYS A 390 -8.33 4.49 -3.37
N ASP A 391 -7.15 5.06 -3.56
CA ASP A 391 -6.80 5.86 -4.72
C ASP A 391 -5.65 5.22 -5.49
N ILE A 392 -5.74 5.27 -6.82
CA ILE A 392 -4.70 4.78 -7.72
C ILE A 392 -4.09 5.95 -8.46
N LEU A 393 -2.77 6.10 -8.34
CA LEU A 393 -2.02 7.09 -9.10
C LEU A 393 -1.93 6.68 -10.57
N VAL A 394 -2.23 7.63 -11.45
CA VAL A 394 -2.09 7.48 -12.89
C VAL A 394 -0.84 8.23 -13.36
N PRO A 395 0.11 7.54 -14.03
CA PRO A 395 1.32 8.16 -14.54
C PRO A 395 1.03 9.27 -15.57
N PRO A 396 1.90 10.29 -15.67
CA PRO A 396 1.81 11.34 -16.69
C PRO A 396 1.74 10.81 -18.13
N ASN A 397 1.20 11.62 -19.04
CA ASN A 397 1.07 11.27 -20.48
C ASN A 397 2.42 10.93 -21.14
N ARG A 398 3.51 11.57 -20.70
CA ARG A 398 4.87 11.29 -21.17
C ARG A 398 5.32 9.83 -20.97
N TYR A 399 4.86 9.19 -19.90
CA TYR A 399 5.18 7.80 -19.60
C TYR A 399 4.20 6.81 -20.24
N ARG A 400 3.11 7.31 -20.84
CA ARG A 400 2.08 6.54 -21.54
C ARG A 400 1.92 7.09 -22.97
N PRO A 401 2.95 6.98 -23.82
CA PRO A 401 2.89 7.54 -25.17
C PRO A 401 1.86 6.79 -26.03
N GLU A 402 1.25 7.52 -26.96
CA GLU A 402 0.40 6.93 -28.00
C GLU A 402 1.18 5.93 -28.86
N ALA A 403 0.53 4.80 -29.18
CA ALA A 403 1.07 3.80 -30.07
C ALA A 403 0.70 4.16 -31.51
N ARG A 404 1.62 4.78 -32.26
CA ARG A 404 1.40 5.07 -33.68
C ARG A 404 1.55 3.79 -34.52
N THR A 405 0.45 3.27 -35.02
CA THR A 405 0.44 2.11 -35.94
C THR A 405 0.24 2.64 -37.36
N GLY A 406 1.29 3.21 -37.95
CA GLY A 406 1.23 3.88 -39.26
C GLY A 406 1.09 5.41 -39.17
N SER A 407 0.94 6.07 -40.33
CA SER A 407 0.92 7.54 -40.43
C SER A 407 -0.41 8.18 -40.03
N ASN A 408 -1.52 7.45 -40.06
CA ASN A 408 -2.88 7.99 -39.84
C ASN A 408 -3.68 7.31 -38.72
N GLU A 409 -3.13 6.30 -38.03
CA GLU A 409 -3.83 5.60 -36.95
C GLU A 409 -3.08 5.77 -35.63
N ILE A 410 -3.64 6.63 -34.78
CA ILE A 410 -3.21 6.80 -33.39
C ILE A 410 -3.93 5.76 -32.56
N ALA A 411 -3.20 4.75 -32.07
CA ALA A 411 -3.71 3.81 -31.09
C ALA A 411 -3.28 4.23 -29.67
N GLU A 412 -4.06 3.82 -28.69
CA GLU A 412 -3.76 4.10 -27.29
C GLU A 412 -2.59 3.26 -26.76
N ALA A 413 -1.98 3.75 -25.68
CA ALA A 413 -1.04 2.95 -24.92
C ALA A 413 -1.75 1.71 -24.35
N GLN A 414 -1.10 0.54 -24.45
CA GLN A 414 -1.61 -0.72 -23.87
C GLN A 414 -1.85 -0.63 -22.35
N GLU A 415 -1.15 0.29 -21.68
CA GLU A 415 -1.30 0.56 -20.25
C GLU A 415 -2.67 1.17 -19.91
N ASN A 416 -3.23 1.97 -20.82
CA ASN A 416 -4.51 2.63 -20.60
C ASN A 416 -5.66 1.65 -20.52
N THR A 417 -5.57 0.50 -21.21
CA THR A 417 -6.58 -0.56 -21.12
C THR A 417 -6.78 -1.04 -19.69
N LEU A 418 -5.71 -1.12 -18.88
CA LEU A 418 -5.79 -1.54 -17.48
C LEU A 418 -6.52 -0.50 -16.62
N TYR A 419 -6.20 0.78 -16.81
CA TYR A 419 -6.88 1.87 -16.10
C TYR A 419 -8.34 2.03 -16.52
N LYS A 420 -8.66 1.85 -17.80
CA LYS A 420 -10.04 1.87 -18.30
C LYS A 420 -10.90 0.79 -17.64
N ASN A 421 -10.37 -0.43 -17.50
CA ASN A 421 -11.10 -1.51 -16.83
C ASN A 421 -11.39 -1.20 -15.35
N ILE A 422 -10.52 -0.44 -14.68
CA ILE A 422 -10.75 0.02 -13.31
C ILE A 422 -11.84 1.10 -13.31
N LEU A 423 -11.75 2.09 -14.19
CA LEU A 423 -12.73 3.17 -14.31
C LEU A 423 -14.14 2.64 -14.61
N THR A 424 -14.28 1.73 -15.57
CA THR A 424 -15.58 1.11 -15.88
C THR A 424 -16.14 0.31 -14.71
N ALA A 425 -15.29 -0.38 -13.95
CA ALA A 425 -15.71 -1.08 -12.73
C ALA A 425 -16.13 -0.09 -11.62
N CYS A 426 -15.44 1.05 -11.47
CA CYS A 426 -15.84 2.11 -10.55
C CYS A 426 -17.18 2.75 -10.96
N ASP A 427 -17.37 3.05 -12.25
CA ASP A 427 -18.60 3.65 -12.77
C ASP A 427 -19.80 2.74 -12.54
N THR A 428 -19.67 1.46 -12.91
CA THR A 428 -20.73 0.46 -12.67
C THR A 428 -21.06 0.30 -11.17
N LEU A 429 -20.05 0.34 -10.30
CA LEU A 429 -20.26 0.27 -8.85
C LEU A 429 -20.98 1.51 -8.33
N ASN A 430 -20.60 2.71 -8.80
CA ASN A 430 -21.28 3.96 -8.46
C ASN A 430 -22.76 3.94 -8.90
N THR A 431 -23.05 3.43 -10.11
CA THR A 431 -24.43 3.26 -10.57
C THR A 431 -25.21 2.30 -9.67
N ILE A 432 -24.63 1.14 -9.32
CA ILE A 432 -25.26 0.17 -8.40
C ILE A 432 -25.52 0.81 -7.05
N GLN A 433 -24.57 1.59 -6.52
CA GLN A 433 -24.70 2.25 -5.23
C GLN A 433 -25.81 3.29 -5.22
N ARG A 434 -25.97 4.08 -6.30
CA ARG A 434 -27.05 5.06 -6.46
C ARG A 434 -28.43 4.41 -6.57
N GLU A 435 -28.52 3.28 -7.28
CA GLU A 435 -29.73 2.48 -7.38
C GLU A 435 -30.11 1.86 -6.03
N LEU A 436 -29.12 1.38 -5.26
CA LEU A 436 -29.33 0.82 -3.91
C LEU A 436 -29.76 1.90 -2.90
N SER A 437 -29.22 3.12 -3.01
CA SER A 437 -29.58 4.23 -2.14
C SER A 437 -30.92 4.90 -2.49
N GLY A 438 -31.61 4.44 -3.55
CA GLY A 438 -32.91 4.94 -3.97
C GLY A 438 -32.92 6.37 -4.53
N LYS A 439 -31.75 6.94 -4.89
CA LYS A 439 -31.62 8.33 -5.36
C LYS A 439 -31.95 8.50 -6.86
N GLU A 440 -32.14 7.42 -7.64
CA GLU A 440 -32.54 7.47 -9.05
C GLU A 440 -33.90 6.79 -9.31
N SER A 441 -34.65 7.36 -10.26
CA SER A 441 -35.94 6.84 -10.74
C SER A 441 -35.78 5.41 -11.27
N ARG A 442 -36.55 4.50 -10.70
CA ARG A 442 -36.61 3.08 -11.10
C ARG A 442 -37.11 2.99 -12.54
N ASP A 443 -36.22 2.94 -13.52
CA ASP A 443 -36.64 2.58 -14.88
C ASP A 443 -37.14 1.12 -14.82
N SER A 444 -38.46 0.95 -14.87
CA SER A 444 -39.21 -0.24 -14.44
C SER A 444 -38.99 -1.51 -15.32
N ARG A 445 -37.95 -1.52 -16.15
CA ARG A 445 -37.67 -2.56 -17.16
C ARG A 445 -36.49 -3.48 -16.82
N TYR A 446 -35.75 -3.21 -15.75
CA TYR A 446 -34.58 -4.01 -15.37
C TYR A 446 -34.74 -4.69 -14.01
N ARG A 447 -34.06 -5.84 -13.87
CA ARG A 447 -33.94 -6.58 -12.61
C ARG A 447 -33.41 -5.64 -11.52
N VAL A 448 -34.04 -5.66 -10.35
CA VAL A 448 -33.56 -4.95 -9.16
C VAL A 448 -32.16 -5.46 -8.83
N ARG A 449 -31.17 -4.57 -8.89
CA ARG A 449 -29.80 -4.91 -8.52
C ARG A 449 -29.75 -5.21 -7.03
N THR A 450 -29.15 -6.35 -6.69
CA THR A 450 -29.07 -6.85 -5.31
C THR A 450 -27.69 -6.55 -4.74
N TYR A 451 -27.55 -6.58 -3.41
CA TYR A 451 -26.24 -6.51 -2.74
C TYR A 451 -25.24 -7.57 -3.25
N GLY A 452 -25.71 -8.74 -3.69
CA GLY A 452 -24.87 -9.72 -4.37
C GLY A 452 -24.26 -9.22 -5.69
N ASP A 453 -24.98 -8.40 -6.45
CA ASP A 453 -24.45 -7.79 -7.68
C ASP A 453 -23.34 -6.78 -7.33
N PHE A 454 -23.54 -5.98 -6.27
CA PHE A 454 -22.52 -5.08 -5.73
C PHE A 454 -21.25 -5.82 -5.27
N GLU A 455 -21.40 -6.96 -4.59
CA GLU A 455 -20.23 -7.78 -4.22
C GLU A 455 -19.51 -8.36 -5.43
N THR A 456 -20.25 -8.80 -6.46
CA THR A 456 -19.62 -9.29 -7.70
C THR A 456 -18.87 -8.20 -8.44
N THR A 457 -19.40 -6.98 -8.56
CA THR A 457 -18.68 -5.88 -9.20
C THR A 457 -17.47 -5.44 -8.38
N TRP A 458 -17.56 -5.45 -7.05
CA TRP A 458 -16.39 -5.22 -6.18
C TRP A 458 -15.28 -6.26 -6.41
N ILE A 459 -15.65 -7.53 -6.59
CA ILE A 459 -14.70 -8.59 -6.96
C ILE A 459 -14.06 -8.29 -8.33
N THR A 460 -14.84 -7.84 -9.31
CA THR A 460 -14.28 -7.47 -10.63
C THR A 460 -13.34 -6.26 -10.56
N LEU A 461 -13.65 -5.29 -9.71
CA LEU A 461 -12.77 -4.14 -9.44
C LEU A 461 -11.43 -4.61 -8.85
N GLN A 462 -11.47 -5.51 -7.86
CA GLN A 462 -10.27 -6.09 -7.29
C GLN A 462 -9.44 -6.86 -8.33
N ASP A 463 -10.07 -7.58 -9.25
CA ASP A 463 -9.39 -8.27 -10.35
C ASP A 463 -8.75 -7.30 -11.35
N ALA A 464 -9.41 -6.17 -11.64
CA ALA A 464 -8.86 -5.11 -12.50
C ALA A 464 -7.62 -4.47 -11.85
N VAL A 465 -7.67 -4.14 -10.56
CA VAL A 465 -6.53 -3.61 -9.79
C VAL A 465 -5.39 -4.64 -9.70
N ASN A 466 -5.72 -5.92 -9.48
CA ASN A 466 -4.73 -7.00 -9.48
C ASN A 466 -4.02 -7.09 -10.83
N SER A 467 -4.77 -6.97 -11.93
CA SER A 467 -4.24 -7.01 -13.30
C SER A 467 -3.32 -5.82 -13.62
N LEU A 468 -3.57 -4.65 -13.02
CA LEU A 468 -2.69 -3.48 -13.15
C LEU A 468 -1.30 -3.75 -12.54
N ILE A 469 -1.27 -4.34 -11.35
CA ILE A 469 -0.02 -4.54 -10.60
C ILE A 469 0.73 -5.79 -11.07
N ASP A 470 0.03 -6.92 -11.24
CA ASP A 470 0.62 -8.22 -11.54
C ASP A 470 -0.22 -8.97 -12.57
N ARG A 471 0.30 -9.10 -13.79
CA ARG A 471 -0.35 -9.81 -14.90
C ARG A 471 -0.73 -11.25 -14.55
N ASP A 472 0.09 -11.94 -13.77
CA ASP A 472 -0.13 -13.36 -13.42
C ASP A 472 -1.34 -13.55 -12.50
N ARG A 473 -1.83 -12.46 -11.91
CA ARG A 473 -3.01 -12.43 -11.02
C ARG A 473 -4.29 -12.05 -11.74
N ASN A 474 -4.25 -11.91 -13.06
CA ASN A 474 -5.43 -11.66 -13.88
C ASN A 474 -6.35 -12.91 -13.86
N PRO A 475 -7.69 -12.73 -13.79
CA PRO A 475 -8.63 -13.85 -13.84
C PRO A 475 -8.54 -14.66 -15.15
N VAL A 476 -8.18 -14.01 -16.27
CA VAL A 476 -8.02 -14.66 -17.58
C VAL A 476 -6.64 -15.29 -17.69
N GLN A 477 -6.59 -16.61 -17.72
CA GLN A 477 -5.36 -17.42 -17.82
C GLN A 477 -5.28 -18.20 -19.16
N GLY A 478 -4.08 -18.67 -19.51
CA GLY A 478 -3.87 -19.52 -20.69
C GLY A 478 -3.55 -18.75 -21.98
N ALA A 479 -3.99 -19.26 -23.14
CA ALA A 479 -3.66 -18.68 -24.45
C ALA A 479 -4.21 -17.25 -24.62
N ALA A 480 -5.40 -16.97 -24.08
CA ALA A 480 -5.98 -15.63 -24.06
C ALA A 480 -5.16 -14.66 -23.19
N ALA A 481 -4.53 -15.15 -22.12
CA ALA A 481 -3.70 -14.33 -21.23
C ALA A 481 -2.43 -13.79 -21.91
N LYS A 482 -1.99 -14.38 -23.03
CA LYS A 482 -0.87 -13.84 -23.82
C LYS A 482 -1.16 -12.45 -24.38
N ARG A 483 -2.43 -12.15 -24.66
CA ARG A 483 -2.90 -10.84 -25.16
C ARG A 483 -3.04 -9.79 -24.06
N ASN A 484 -3.06 -10.20 -22.79
CA ASN A 484 -3.20 -9.25 -21.69
C ASN A 484 -1.97 -8.35 -21.60
N PRO A 485 -2.16 -7.04 -21.38
CA PRO A 485 -1.07 -6.09 -21.21
C PRO A 485 -0.23 -6.45 -19.96
N GLU A 486 1.02 -6.01 -19.96
CA GLU A 486 1.94 -6.29 -18.87
C GLU A 486 1.68 -5.36 -17.68
N GLY A 487 1.52 -5.96 -16.49
CA GLY A 487 1.40 -5.22 -15.25
C GLY A 487 2.72 -4.57 -14.82
N ILE A 488 2.64 -3.72 -13.80
CA ILE A 488 3.79 -2.95 -13.29
C ILE A 488 4.93 -3.88 -12.83
N LYS A 489 4.61 -4.98 -12.15
CA LYS A 489 5.61 -5.94 -11.66
C LYS A 489 6.40 -6.59 -12.80
N GLN A 490 5.73 -6.98 -13.89
CA GLN A 490 6.38 -7.59 -15.06
C GLN A 490 7.37 -6.63 -15.75
N LYS A 491 7.08 -5.33 -15.75
CA LYS A 491 8.00 -4.30 -16.28
C LYS A 491 9.26 -4.11 -15.45
N LEU A 492 9.23 -4.48 -14.17
CA LEU A 492 10.36 -4.33 -13.26
C LEU A 492 11.24 -5.59 -13.19
N GLU A 493 10.63 -6.78 -13.12
CA GLU A 493 11.34 -8.03 -12.77
C GLU A 493 12.03 -8.74 -13.96
N LYS A 494 11.57 -8.51 -15.20
CA LYS A 494 12.10 -9.23 -16.36
C LYS A 494 13.58 -8.96 -16.61
N LYS A 495 14.23 -9.84 -17.40
CA LYS A 495 15.58 -9.58 -17.93
C LYS A 495 15.64 -8.25 -18.69
N GLU A 496 14.57 -7.97 -19.44
CA GLU A 496 14.35 -6.70 -20.13
C GLU A 496 13.65 -5.63 -19.27
N GLY A 497 13.49 -5.88 -17.97
CA GLY A 497 12.85 -4.97 -17.04
C GLY A 497 13.73 -3.78 -16.66
N MET A 498 13.11 -2.80 -15.98
CA MET A 498 13.70 -1.49 -15.70
C MET A 498 15.08 -1.55 -15.05
N PHE A 499 15.21 -2.32 -13.96
CA PHE A 499 16.46 -2.36 -13.19
C PHE A 499 17.64 -2.89 -14.00
N ARG A 500 17.45 -3.96 -14.77
CA ARG A 500 18.55 -4.63 -15.48
C ARG A 500 18.87 -3.95 -16.81
N LYS A 501 17.84 -3.59 -17.59
CA LYS A 501 17.99 -3.10 -18.97
C LYS A 501 18.26 -1.60 -19.05
N TYR A 502 17.80 -0.81 -18.08
CA TYR A 502 17.86 0.66 -18.14
C TYR A 502 18.56 1.31 -16.95
N MET A 503 18.71 0.64 -15.80
CA MET A 503 19.50 1.19 -14.67
C MET A 503 20.93 0.64 -14.65
N MET A 504 21.11 -0.68 -14.65
CA MET A 504 22.45 -1.31 -14.60
C MET A 504 23.17 -1.26 -15.95
N GLY A 505 22.43 -1.54 -17.04
CA GLY A 505 22.90 -1.33 -18.41
C GLY A 505 22.20 -0.13 -19.02
N LYS A 506 22.93 0.68 -19.79
CA LYS A 506 22.35 1.79 -20.56
C LYS A 506 22.96 1.81 -21.95
N ARG A 507 22.19 2.28 -22.93
CA ARG A 507 22.76 2.70 -24.21
C ARG A 507 23.45 4.04 -23.98
N VAL A 508 24.69 4.15 -24.42
CA VAL A 508 25.53 5.34 -24.25
C VAL A 508 25.66 6.05 -25.59
N ASN A 509 25.77 7.38 -25.52
CA ASN A 509 26.16 8.20 -26.66
C ASN A 509 27.68 8.13 -26.86
N PHE A 510 28.18 8.59 -28.01
CA PHE A 510 29.62 8.66 -28.32
C PHE A 510 30.36 7.30 -28.25
N ALA A 511 29.77 6.25 -28.83
CA ALA A 511 30.39 4.94 -28.95
C ALA A 511 30.24 4.39 -30.36
N ALA A 512 31.23 3.60 -30.81
CA ALA A 512 31.23 2.93 -32.11
C ALA A 512 31.62 1.44 -31.97
N ARG A 513 31.31 0.63 -32.98
CA ARG A 513 31.67 -0.79 -33.04
C ARG A 513 32.08 -1.16 -34.46
N THR A 514 33.22 -1.82 -34.61
CA THR A 514 33.71 -2.39 -35.87
C THR A 514 34.36 -3.75 -35.63
N VAL A 515 34.57 -4.51 -36.70
CA VAL A 515 35.43 -5.70 -36.70
C VAL A 515 36.89 -5.23 -36.57
N ILE A 516 37.67 -5.94 -35.76
CA ILE A 516 39.11 -5.66 -35.56
C ILE A 516 39.95 -6.31 -36.66
N SER A 517 41.02 -5.63 -37.06
CA SER A 517 42.04 -6.14 -38.00
C SER A 517 43.42 -6.01 -37.35
N PRO A 518 44.33 -7.00 -37.53
CA PRO A 518 45.68 -6.92 -36.98
C PRO A 518 46.51 -5.89 -37.75
N ASP A 519 47.22 -5.01 -37.03
CA ASP A 519 48.15 -4.02 -37.62
C ASP A 519 49.45 -3.99 -36.80
N PRO A 520 50.61 -4.34 -37.38
CA PRO A 520 51.90 -4.31 -36.70
C PRO A 520 52.56 -2.92 -36.68
N ASN A 521 52.01 -1.93 -37.39
CA ASN A 521 52.61 -0.58 -37.49
C ASN A 521 52.16 0.38 -36.39
N ILE A 522 51.16 0.01 -35.59
CA ILE A 522 50.67 0.81 -34.46
C ILE A 522 51.31 0.35 -33.17
N GLU A 523 51.45 1.26 -32.21
CA GLU A 523 51.98 0.90 -30.90
C GLU A 523 51.01 0.00 -30.12
N THR A 524 51.54 -0.77 -29.16
CA THR A 524 50.73 -1.72 -28.35
C THR A 524 49.67 -1.06 -27.47
N ASN A 525 49.77 0.26 -27.25
CA ASN A 525 48.82 1.09 -26.51
C ASN A 525 47.90 1.93 -27.42
N GLU A 526 48.02 1.79 -28.75
CA GLU A 526 47.25 2.55 -29.73
C GLU A 526 46.14 1.73 -30.38
N ILE A 527 45.21 2.43 -31.05
CA ILE A 527 44.15 1.81 -31.84
C ILE A 527 43.95 2.60 -33.13
N GLY A 528 43.93 1.90 -34.27
CA GLY A 528 43.60 2.51 -35.56
C GLY A 528 42.12 2.86 -35.65
N VAL A 529 41.79 4.15 -35.60
CA VAL A 529 40.41 4.65 -35.74
C VAL A 529 40.12 4.99 -37.20
N PRO A 530 39.13 4.36 -37.86
CA PRO A 530 38.75 4.71 -39.23
C PRO A 530 38.27 6.17 -39.34
N PRO A 531 38.51 6.86 -40.47
CA PRO A 531 38.03 8.23 -40.69
C PRO A 531 36.52 8.38 -40.52
N VAL A 532 35.75 7.34 -40.86
CA VAL A 532 34.27 7.31 -40.69
C VAL A 532 33.86 7.47 -39.22
N PHE A 533 34.65 6.98 -38.28
CA PHE A 533 34.42 7.17 -36.85
C PHE A 533 34.98 8.51 -36.36
N ALA A 534 36.18 8.88 -36.81
CA ALA A 534 36.85 10.12 -36.41
C ALA A 534 36.02 11.38 -36.74
N VAL A 535 35.28 11.37 -37.85
CA VAL A 535 34.44 12.51 -38.27
C VAL A 535 33.13 12.59 -37.47
N LYS A 536 32.68 11.50 -36.82
CA LYS A 536 31.40 11.45 -36.08
C LYS A 536 31.54 11.52 -34.56
N LEU A 537 32.61 10.96 -34.01
CA LEU A 537 32.87 10.97 -32.58
C LEU A 537 33.52 12.29 -32.20
N THR A 538 32.79 13.12 -31.47
CA THR A 538 33.27 14.44 -31.03
C THR A 538 33.59 14.44 -29.54
N TYR A 539 34.46 15.37 -29.13
CA TYR A 539 34.80 15.64 -27.74
C TYR A 539 34.55 17.12 -27.45
N PRO A 540 33.86 17.47 -26.34
CA PRO A 540 33.63 18.85 -25.95
C PRO A 540 34.88 19.45 -25.29
N GLU A 541 35.75 20.06 -26.09
CA GLU A 541 36.97 20.72 -25.61
C GLU A 541 36.68 22.19 -25.23
N PRO A 542 36.89 22.61 -23.97
CA PRO A 542 36.71 24.00 -23.57
C PRO A 542 37.80 24.90 -24.18
N VAL A 543 37.39 26.03 -24.76
CA VAL A 543 38.32 27.00 -25.34
C VAL A 543 39.03 27.76 -24.22
N THR A 544 40.35 27.82 -24.32
CA THR A 544 41.28 28.47 -23.39
C THR A 544 42.34 29.23 -24.19
N SER A 545 43.18 30.01 -23.52
CA SER A 545 44.20 30.83 -24.21
C SER A 545 45.25 30.00 -24.94
N TRP A 546 45.47 28.73 -24.57
CA TRP A 546 46.51 27.88 -25.16
C TRP A 546 46.04 27.06 -26.36
N ASN A 547 44.75 26.65 -26.41
CA ASN A 547 44.20 25.81 -27.47
C ASN A 547 43.39 26.59 -28.53
N VAL A 548 43.32 27.92 -28.41
CA VAL A 548 42.50 28.77 -29.29
C VAL A 548 42.89 28.66 -30.77
N GLU A 549 44.19 28.58 -31.08
CA GLU A 549 44.68 28.52 -32.45
C GLU A 549 44.29 27.19 -33.13
N GLU A 550 44.47 26.06 -32.42
CA GLU A 550 44.12 24.72 -32.89
C GLU A 550 42.60 24.57 -33.09
N LEU A 551 41.81 25.03 -32.12
CA LEU A 551 40.35 24.95 -32.20
C LEU A 551 39.80 25.87 -33.29
N GLN A 552 40.43 27.02 -33.53
CA GLN A 552 40.05 27.90 -34.64
C GLN A 552 40.27 27.22 -35.99
N GLU A 553 41.37 26.50 -36.17
CA GLU A 553 41.63 25.71 -37.39
C GLU A 553 40.64 24.56 -37.54
N ALA A 554 40.35 23.83 -36.46
CA ALA A 554 39.35 22.75 -36.47
C ALA A 554 37.95 23.27 -36.88
N VAL A 555 37.56 24.46 -36.44
CA VAL A 555 36.30 25.10 -36.85
C VAL A 555 36.33 25.52 -38.33
N ARG A 556 37.47 26.00 -38.85
CA ARG A 556 37.61 26.32 -40.29
C ARG A 556 37.49 25.08 -41.17
N ASN A 557 38.03 23.93 -40.73
CA ASN A 557 37.95 22.66 -41.45
C ASN A 557 36.52 22.08 -41.48
N GLY A 558 35.70 22.42 -40.48
CA GLY A 558 34.29 22.03 -40.41
C GLY A 558 34.07 20.53 -40.15
N PRO A 559 32.84 20.03 -40.34
CA PRO A 559 32.44 18.70 -39.89
C PRO A 559 32.82 17.54 -40.80
N PHE A 560 33.38 17.78 -41.99
CA PHE A 560 33.64 16.71 -42.98
C PHE A 560 35.13 16.44 -43.23
N VAL A 561 36.01 17.37 -42.83
CA VAL A 561 37.47 17.25 -43.00
C VAL A 561 38.09 17.02 -41.64
N TRP A 562 38.82 15.92 -41.48
CA TRP A 562 39.58 15.65 -40.26
C TRP A 562 40.99 16.26 -40.35
N PRO A 563 41.52 16.93 -39.30
CA PRO A 563 40.91 17.24 -38.01
C PRO A 563 39.96 18.46 -38.06
N GLY A 564 38.74 18.32 -37.54
CA GLY A 564 37.69 19.35 -37.67
C GLY A 564 36.71 19.39 -36.49
N ALA A 565 35.71 20.27 -36.57
CA ALA A 565 34.69 20.48 -35.53
C ALA A 565 33.26 20.43 -36.10
N VAL A 566 32.31 19.95 -35.29
CA VAL A 566 30.91 19.76 -35.70
C VAL A 566 29.98 20.84 -35.17
N ALA A 567 30.11 21.19 -33.89
CA ALA A 567 29.26 22.16 -33.22
C ALA A 567 30.08 22.93 -32.17
N ILE A 568 29.62 24.13 -31.85
CA ILE A 568 30.17 25.02 -30.82
C ILE A 568 29.03 25.29 -29.84
N GLU A 569 29.29 25.15 -28.55
CA GLU A 569 28.33 25.41 -27.44
C GLU A 569 28.59 26.77 -26.81
#